data_AF-A0A409WBF4-F1
#
_entry.id   AF-A0A409WBF4-F1
#
_cell.length_a   1.000
_cell.length_b   1.000
_cell.length_c   1.000
_cell.angle_alpha   90.00
_cell.angle_beta   90.00
_cell.angle_gamma   90.00
#
_symmetry.space_group_name_H-M   'P 1'
#
loop_
_entity.id
_entity.type
_entity.pdbx_description
1 polymer ?
#
loop_
_entity_poly.entity_id
_entity_poly.type
_entity_poly.pdbx_seq_one_letter_code
_entity_poly.pdbx_strand_id
1 'polypeptide(L)'
;MPARVDPVITPSPFDNPNARGFIQEARRLLTRAQYQKFKELMHDMRTKGTDLQEDLTRVIEIMNTHRTLIEGYVEFLPPGFKIEYNYYDTHDWYFIRVVYPTGQYRDYQYRPSVHG
;
A
#
# COMPACT_ATOMS: atom_id res chain seq x y z
N MET A 1 -18.12 -6.14 -26.49
CA MET A 1 -17.61 -7.13 -25.54
C MET A 1 -16.86 -6.37 -24.45
N PRO A 2 -17.36 -6.22 -23.22
CA PRO A 2 -16.55 -5.60 -22.17
C PRO A 2 -15.43 -6.58 -21.79
N ALA A 3 -14.19 -6.10 -21.82
CA ALA A 3 -13.04 -6.84 -21.35
C ALA A 3 -13.34 -7.32 -19.91
N ARG A 4 -13.39 -8.63 -19.74
CA ARG A 4 -13.46 -9.28 -18.44
C ARG A 4 -12.22 -8.82 -17.69
N VAL A 5 -12.36 -7.81 -16.83
CA VAL A 5 -11.30 -7.42 -15.92
C VAL A 5 -11.22 -8.60 -14.97
N ASP A 6 -10.27 -9.52 -15.23
CA ASP A 6 -10.01 -10.63 -14.32
C ASP A 6 -9.89 -10.05 -12.90
N PRO A 7 -10.50 -10.70 -11.89
CA PRO A 7 -10.33 -10.24 -10.52
C PRO A 7 -8.82 -10.19 -10.29
N VAL A 8 -8.31 -8.97 -10.11
CA VAL A 8 -6.93 -8.75 -9.73
C VAL A 8 -6.81 -9.35 -8.33
N ILE A 9 -6.46 -10.63 -8.27
CA ILE A 9 -6.04 -11.28 -7.04
C ILE A 9 -4.67 -10.68 -6.76
N THR A 10 -4.64 -9.55 -6.07
CA THR A 10 -3.37 -9.03 -5.58
C THR A 10 -2.73 -10.11 -4.72
N PRO A 11 -1.53 -10.60 -5.07
CA PRO A 11 -0.87 -11.56 -4.24
C PRO A 11 -0.60 -10.91 -2.89
N SER A 12 -1.17 -11.46 -1.82
CA SER A 12 -0.80 -11.01 -0.48
C SER A 12 0.71 -11.24 -0.33
N PRO A 13 1.50 -10.25 0.10
CA PRO A 13 2.93 -10.46 0.35
C PRO A 13 3.15 -11.63 1.33
N PHE A 14 2.22 -11.87 2.26
CA PHE A 14 2.26 -13.04 3.15
C PHE A 14 2.30 -14.42 2.47
N ASP A 15 1.82 -14.52 1.23
CA ASP A 15 1.82 -15.78 0.46
C ASP A 15 3.09 -15.94 -0.39
N ASN A 16 3.80 -14.84 -0.67
CA ASN A 16 4.95 -14.82 -1.54
C ASN A 16 6.25 -15.05 -0.73
N PRO A 17 7.01 -16.14 -0.95
CA PRO A 17 8.27 -16.39 -0.26
C PRO A 17 9.32 -15.29 -0.50
N ASN A 18 9.23 -14.54 -1.61
CA ASN A 18 10.11 -13.41 -1.88
C ASN A 18 9.74 -12.17 -1.04
N ALA A 19 8.52 -12.08 -0.52
CA ALA A 19 8.11 -10.98 0.36
C ALA A 19 8.59 -11.14 1.81
N ARG A 20 9.31 -12.20 2.14
CA ARG A 20 9.81 -12.43 3.51
C ARG A 20 10.67 -11.28 4.02
N GLY A 21 11.48 -10.68 3.14
CA GLY A 21 12.26 -9.47 3.47
C GLY A 21 11.35 -8.29 3.79
N PHE A 22 10.34 -8.05 2.96
CA PHE A 22 9.35 -7.00 3.18
C PHE A 22 8.57 -7.17 4.49
N ILE A 23 8.10 -8.38 4.79
CA ILE A 23 7.34 -8.67 6.02
C ILE A 23 8.23 -8.50 7.25
N GLN A 24 9.51 -8.88 7.16
CA GLN A 24 10.47 -8.68 8.24
C GLN A 24 10.69 -7.19 8.50
N GLU A 25 10.86 -6.40 7.44
CA GLU A 25 11.09 -4.96 7.55
C GLU A 25 9.83 -4.24 8.04
N ALA A 26 8.65 -4.63 7.55
CA ALA A 26 7.36 -4.14 8.04
C ALA A 26 7.20 -4.42 9.54
N ARG A 27 7.54 -5.63 10.00
CA ARG A 27 7.51 -5.96 11.43
C ARG A 27 8.53 -5.17 12.26
N ARG A 28 9.66 -4.78 11.67
CA ARG A 28 10.74 -4.05 12.34
C ARG A 28 10.43 -2.56 12.47
N LEU A 29 9.83 -1.98 11.43
CA LEU A 29 9.50 -0.56 11.34
C LEU A 29 8.14 -0.24 11.95
N LEU A 30 7.13 -1.06 11.68
CA LEU A 30 5.78 -0.84 12.18
C LEU A 30 5.66 -1.19 13.67
N THR A 31 4.80 -0.47 14.36
CA THR A 31 4.42 -0.82 15.74
C THR A 31 3.58 -2.09 15.76
N ARG A 32 3.49 -2.74 16.94
CA ARG A 32 2.66 -3.95 17.13
C ARG A 32 1.22 -3.76 16.65
N ALA A 33 0.62 -2.59 16.89
CA ALA A 33 -0.74 -2.28 16.46
C ALA A 33 -0.87 -2.11 14.94
N GLN A 34 0.07 -1.41 14.30
CA GLN A 34 0.12 -1.24 12.84
C GLN A 34 0.34 -2.57 12.13
N TYR A 35 1.28 -3.39 12.61
CA TYR A 35 1.52 -4.72 12.04
C TYR A 35 0.32 -5.65 12.20
N GLN A 36 -0.40 -5.56 13.32
CA GLN A 36 -1.63 -6.33 13.53
C GLN A 36 -2.72 -5.91 12.55
N LYS A 37 -2.97 -4.60 12.39
CA LYS A 37 -3.89 -4.08 11.37
C LYS A 37 -3.49 -4.50 9.95
N PHE A 38 -2.20 -4.44 9.64
CA PHE A 38 -1.69 -4.87 8.33
C PHE A 38 -2.00 -6.35 8.06
N LYS A 39 -1.81 -7.23 9.06
CA LYS A 39 -2.20 -8.64 8.96
C LYS A 39 -3.70 -8.83 8.78
N GLU A 40 -4.52 -8.09 9.53
CA GLU A 40 -5.98 -8.15 9.43
C GLU A 40 -6.45 -7.74 8.04
N LEU A 41 -5.90 -6.65 7.48
CA LEU A 41 -6.21 -6.21 6.12
C LEU A 41 -5.82 -7.27 5.08
N MET A 42 -4.62 -7.84 5.17
CA MET A 42 -4.22 -8.89 4.23
C MET A 42 -5.09 -10.16 4.33
N HIS A 43 -5.69 -10.43 5.50
CA HIS A 43 -6.64 -11.52 5.68
C HIS A 43 -8.03 -11.17 5.11
N ASP A 44 -8.50 -9.94 5.35
CA ASP A 44 -9.76 -9.43 4.81
C ASP A 44 -9.72 -9.41 3.27
N MET A 45 -8.57 -9.01 2.71
CA MET A 45 -8.32 -9.02 1.28
C MET A 45 -8.52 -10.41 0.64
N ARG A 46 -8.03 -11.45 1.32
CA ARG A 46 -8.14 -12.85 0.88
C ARG A 46 -9.56 -13.41 1.03
N THR A 47 -10.28 -12.99 2.07
CA THR A 47 -11.55 -13.62 2.47
C THR A 47 -12.78 -13.00 1.83
N LYS A 48 -12.80 -11.68 1.63
CA LYS A 48 -14.01 -10.98 1.17
C LYS A 48 -14.05 -10.68 -0.32
N GLY A 49 -12.93 -10.82 -1.04
CA GLY A 49 -12.83 -10.37 -2.43
C GLY A 49 -12.95 -8.85 -2.48
N THR A 50 -11.81 -8.18 -2.39
CA THR A 50 -11.74 -6.80 -1.92
C THR A 50 -11.82 -5.76 -3.01
N ASP A 51 -12.27 -4.57 -2.62
CA ASP A 51 -12.15 -3.35 -3.41
C ASP A 51 -10.69 -2.90 -3.31
N LEU A 52 -9.89 -3.31 -4.29
CA LEU A 52 -8.45 -3.08 -4.37
C LEU A 52 -8.05 -1.65 -4.01
N GLN A 53 -8.88 -0.66 -4.34
CA GLN A 53 -8.61 0.75 -4.03
C GLN A 53 -8.71 1.06 -2.52
N GLU A 54 -9.66 0.46 -1.82
CA GLU A 54 -9.87 0.67 -0.38
C GLU A 54 -8.77 -0.01 0.45
N ASP A 55 -8.42 -1.26 0.13
CA ASP A 55 -7.35 -1.96 0.85
C ASP A 55 -5.98 -1.34 0.59
N LEU A 56 -5.71 -0.92 -0.65
CA LEU A 56 -4.51 -0.15 -0.98
C LEU A 56 -4.41 1.09 -0.11
N THR A 57 -5.51 1.85 0.01
CA THR A 57 -5.56 3.05 0.85
C THR A 57 -5.13 2.72 2.28
N ARG A 58 -5.72 1.68 2.88
CA ARG A 58 -5.45 1.32 4.28
C ARG A 58 -4.03 0.79 4.49
N VAL A 59 -3.49 0.03 3.54
CA VAL A 59 -2.09 -0.44 3.58
C VAL A 59 -1.13 0.75 3.52
N ILE A 60 -1.37 1.68 2.59
CA ILE A 60 -0.59 2.90 2.46
C ILE A 60 -0.71 3.72 3.75
N GLU A 61 -1.89 3.89 4.34
CA GLU A 61 -2.06 4.57 5.62
C GLU A 61 -1.35 3.89 6.80
N ILE A 62 -1.05 2.60 6.74
CA ILE A 62 -0.23 1.95 7.78
C ILE A 62 1.26 2.20 7.53
N MET A 63 1.66 2.20 6.26
CA MET A 63 3.05 2.26 5.81
C MET A 63 3.53 3.66 5.45
N ASN A 64 2.66 4.67 5.46
CA ASN A 64 2.93 6.03 4.97
C ASN A 64 4.11 6.69 5.72
N THR A 65 4.32 6.30 6.98
CA THR A 65 5.42 6.72 7.84
C THR A 65 6.79 6.18 7.39
N HIS A 66 6.81 5.14 6.55
CA HIS A 66 8.01 4.42 6.15
C HIS A 66 8.08 4.25 4.63
N ARG A 67 8.80 5.18 3.98
CA ARG A 67 9.03 5.18 2.53
C ARG A 67 9.47 3.80 1.98
N THR A 68 10.38 3.12 2.66
CA THR A 68 10.90 1.80 2.24
C THR A 68 9.80 0.75 2.08
N LEU A 69 8.76 0.83 2.90
CA LEU A 69 7.61 -0.08 2.80
C LEU A 69 6.72 0.30 1.61
N ILE A 70 6.51 1.60 1.36
CA ILE A 70 5.73 2.04 0.20
C ILE A 70 6.43 1.64 -1.11
N GLU A 71 7.74 1.86 -1.22
CA GLU A 71 8.54 1.50 -2.40
C GLU A 71 8.57 -0.02 -2.61
N GLY A 72 8.76 -0.80 -1.54
CA GLY A 72 8.71 -2.26 -1.61
C GLY A 72 7.32 -2.79 -1.95
N TYR A 73 6.25 -2.04 -1.65
CA TYR A 73 4.90 -2.48 -1.95
C TYR A 73 4.59 -2.49 -3.46
N VAL A 74 5.25 -1.63 -4.24
CA VAL A 74 5.10 -1.57 -5.71
C VAL A 74 5.40 -2.91 -6.38
N GLU A 75 6.40 -3.66 -5.90
CA GLU A 75 6.75 -4.99 -6.44
C GLU A 75 5.66 -6.05 -6.20
N PHE A 76 4.81 -5.85 -5.20
CA PHE A 76 3.69 -6.76 -4.92
C PHE A 76 2.41 -6.39 -5.69
N LEU A 77 2.43 -5.27 -6.41
CA LEU A 77 1.30 -4.87 -7.24
C LEU A 77 1.38 -5.50 -8.62
N PRO A 78 0.23 -5.82 -9.21
CA PRO A 78 0.18 -6.34 -10.57
C PRO A 78 0.69 -5.30 -11.58
N PRO A 79 1.14 -5.76 -12.76
CA PRO A 79 1.70 -4.89 -13.77
C PRO A 79 0.72 -3.79 -14.18
N GLY A 80 1.20 -2.55 -14.19
CA GLY A 80 0.42 -1.35 -14.52
C GLY A 80 -0.01 -0.52 -13.31
N PHE A 81 0.10 -1.05 -12.09
CA PHE A 81 0.05 -0.23 -10.89
C PHE A 81 1.39 0.46 -10.66
N LYS A 82 1.35 1.74 -10.28
CA LYS A 82 2.54 2.49 -9.85
C LYS A 82 2.23 3.21 -8.57
N ILE A 83 3.16 3.22 -7.62
CA ILE A 83 3.11 4.10 -6.46
C ILE A 83 4.29 5.06 -6.55
N GLU A 84 3.99 6.35 -6.50
CA GLU A 84 4.98 7.42 -6.44
C GLU A 84 4.95 8.04 -5.05
N TYR A 85 6.10 8.06 -4.38
CA TYR A 85 6.27 8.71 -3.09
C TYR A 85 7.00 10.04 -3.30
N ASN A 86 6.33 11.17 -3.08
CA ASN A 86 6.93 12.50 -3.21
C ASN A 86 6.99 13.21 -1.86
N TYR A 87 8.21 13.49 -1.42
CA TYR A 87 8.49 14.29 -0.23
C TYR A 87 8.84 15.72 -0.63
N TYR A 88 8.05 16.69 -0.17
CA TYR A 88 8.35 18.11 -0.37
C TYR A 88 9.00 18.65 0.91
N ASP A 89 10.33 18.67 0.90
CA ASP A 89 11.19 19.18 1.99
C ASP A 89 10.77 20.57 2.51
N THR A 90 10.16 21.38 1.64
CA THR A 90 9.78 22.78 1.92
C THR A 90 8.47 22.98 2.68
N HIS A 91 7.64 21.96 2.91
CA HIS A 91 6.25 22.17 3.33
C HIS A 91 5.70 21.13 4.33
N ASP A 92 6.56 20.31 4.95
CA ASP A 92 6.24 19.25 5.92
C ASP A 92 5.27 18.15 5.43
N TRP A 93 4.52 18.35 4.36
CA TRP A 93 3.66 17.36 3.71
C TRP A 93 4.45 16.43 2.77
N TYR A 94 3.99 15.18 2.69
CA TYR A 94 4.31 14.28 1.59
C TYR A 94 3.02 13.71 1.02
N PHE A 95 3.04 13.40 -0.27
CA PHE A 95 1.93 12.70 -0.90
C PHE A 95 2.37 11.43 -1.58
N ILE A 96 1.50 10.43 -1.48
CA ILE A 96 1.65 9.14 -2.12
C ILE A 96 0.66 9.11 -3.26
N ARG A 97 1.11 8.98 -4.51
CA ARG A 97 0.24 8.85 -5.68
C ARG A 97 0.20 7.39 -6.11
N VAL A 98 -1.00 6.82 -6.13
CA VAL A 98 -1.24 5.48 -6.69
C VAL A 98 -1.84 5.65 -8.07
N VAL A 99 -1.16 5.15 -9.09
CA VAL A 99 -1.63 5.10 -10.48
C VAL A 99 -2.15 3.69 -10.75
N TYR A 100 -3.40 3.59 -11.16
CA TYR A 100 -4.07 2.36 -11.55
C TYR A 100 -3.77 2.02 -13.01
N PRO A 101 -3.81 0.73 -13.40
CA PRO A 101 -3.57 0.30 -14.79
C PRO A 101 -4.60 0.87 -15.78
N THR A 102 -5.75 1.31 -15.28
CA THR A 102 -6.79 2.01 -16.06
C THR A 102 -6.41 3.45 -16.43
N GLY A 103 -5.27 3.96 -15.94
CA GLY A 103 -4.83 5.34 -16.12
C GLY A 103 -5.39 6.32 -15.08
N GLN A 104 -6.29 5.87 -14.22
CA GLN A 104 -6.74 6.65 -13.07
C GLN A 104 -5.61 6.77 -12.04
N TYR A 105 -5.60 7.82 -11.24
CA TYR A 105 -4.69 7.94 -10.11
C TYR A 105 -5.41 8.47 -8.87
N ARG A 106 -4.87 8.18 -7.69
CA ARG A 106 -5.33 8.70 -6.40
C ARG A 106 -4.14 9.24 -5.64
N ASP A 107 -4.24 10.50 -5.21
CA ASP A 107 -3.27 11.11 -4.30
C ASP A 107 -3.72 10.97 -2.85
N TYR A 108 -2.78 10.54 -2.00
CA TYR A 108 -2.92 10.47 -0.56
C TYR A 108 -1.99 11.52 0.04
N GLN A 109 -2.57 12.60 0.54
CA GLN A 109 -1.81 13.69 1.15
C GLN A 109 -1.70 13.45 2.65
N TYR A 110 -0.48 13.23 3.13
CA TYR A 110 -0.19 13.08 4.54
C TYR A 110 0.45 14.37 5.04
N ARG A 111 -0.25 15.07 5.92
CA ARG A 111 0.36 16.12 6.74
C ARG A 111 0.77 15.47 8.06
N PRO A 112 2.06 15.48 8.44
CA PRO A 112 2.42 15.19 9.81
C PRO A 112 1.70 16.24 10.65
N SER A 113 0.77 15.79 11.49
CA SER A 113 0.05 16.68 12.39
C SER A 113 1.08 17.39 13.26
N VAL A 114 1.36 18.64 12.92
CA VAL A 114 2.03 19.59 13.81
C VAL A 114 1.10 19.71 15.01
N HIS A 115 1.41 18.97 16.08
CA HIS A 115 0.73 19.10 17.35
C HIS A 115 1.00 20.53 17.83
N GLY A 116 -0.06 21.33 17.92
CA GLY A 116 -0.04 22.58 18.68
C GLY A 116 -0.08 22.30 20.18
#